data_AF-A0A9D7UQC3-F1
#
_entry.id   AF-A0A9D7UQC3-F1
#
_cell.length_a   1.000
_cell.length_b   1.000
_cell.length_c   1.000
_cell.angle_alpha   90.00
_cell.angle_beta   90.00
_cell.angle_gamma   90.00
#
_symmetry.space_group_name_H-M   'P 1'
#
loop_
_entity.id
_entity.type
_entity.pdbx_description
1 polymer ?
#
loop_
_entity_poly.entity_id
_entity_poly.type
_entity_poly.pdbx_seq_one_letter_code
_entity_poly.pdbx_strand_id
1 'polypeptide(L)' 'MAAARTAKNTQSPKNGRVASRLSFAKISDTLTVPDLLALQTESFDWLAGNDGWKSRLA' A
#
# COMPACT_ATOMS: atom_id res chain seq x y z
N MET A 1 29.19 0.14 -37.05
CA MET A 1 28.65 -0.21 -35.71
C MET A 1 28.03 1.05 -35.12
N ALA A 2 26.73 1.09 -34.87
CA ALA A 2 26.07 2.19 -34.16
C ALA A 2 25.54 1.64 -32.83
N ALA A 3 26.05 2.15 -31.71
CA ALA A 3 25.61 1.75 -30.38
C ALA A 3 24.31 2.49 -30.02
N ALA A 4 23.27 1.75 -29.66
CA ALA A 4 22.02 2.33 -29.18
C ALA A 4 22.19 2.88 -27.74
N ARG A 5 21.66 4.08 -27.51
CA ARG A 5 21.58 4.67 -26.17
C ARG A 5 20.55 3.91 -25.32
N THR A 6 20.96 3.33 -24.20
CA THR A 6 20.05 2.78 -23.19
C THR A 6 19.38 3.92 -22.44
N ALA A 7 18.06 4.06 -22.57
CA ALA A 7 17.29 5.03 -21.79
C ALA A 7 17.26 4.59 -20.32
N LYS A 8 17.88 5.36 -19.43
CA LYS A 8 17.70 5.16 -17.99
C LYS A 8 16.27 5.58 -17.63
N ASN A 9 15.47 4.65 -17.14
CA ASN A 9 14.19 4.94 -16.51
C ASN A 9 14.47 5.63 -15.17
N THR A 10 14.65 6.95 -15.20
CA THR A 10 14.62 7.74 -13.98
C THR A 10 13.15 7.84 -13.58
N GLN A 11 12.70 7.04 -12.61
CA GLN A 11 11.44 7.26 -11.91
C GLN A 11 11.45 8.70 -11.40
N SER A 12 10.91 9.63 -12.18
CA SER A 12 10.82 11.02 -11.77
C SER A 12 9.81 11.04 -10.63
N PRO A 13 10.18 11.44 -9.39
CA PRO A 13 9.31 11.32 -8.22
C PRO A 13 8.06 12.20 -8.30
N LYS A 14 7.91 12.97 -9.38
CA LYS A 14 6.93 14.04 -9.53
C LYS A 14 5.51 13.51 -9.74
N ASN A 15 5.32 12.39 -10.44
CA ASN A 15 3.99 11.94 -10.89
C ASN A 15 3.67 10.44 -10.60
N GLY A 16 4.48 9.76 -9.78
CA GLY A 16 4.28 8.34 -9.45
C GLY A 16 3.28 8.09 -8.30
N ARG A 17 2.90 6.82 -8.08
CA ARG A 17 2.06 6.40 -6.92
C ARG A 17 2.70 6.71 -5.56
N VAL A 18 4.03 6.85 -5.53
CA VAL A 18 4.84 7.19 -4.35
C VAL A 18 5.21 8.67 -4.29
N ALA A 19 4.66 9.50 -5.18
CA ALA A 19 4.92 10.94 -5.19
C ALA A 19 4.37 11.60 -3.91
N SER A 20 5.19 12.44 -3.28
CA SER A 20 4.76 13.21 -2.11
C SER A 20 3.79 14.32 -2.53
N ARG A 21 2.72 14.53 -1.76
CA ARG A 21 1.69 15.55 -1.99
C ARG A 21 1.66 16.51 -0.80
N LEU A 22 1.69 17.81 -1.09
CA LEU A 22 1.53 18.83 -0.06
C LEU A 22 0.16 18.70 0.60
N SER A 23 0.14 18.70 1.93
CA SER A 23 -1.08 18.72 2.75
C SER A 23 -1.22 20.09 3.41
N PHE A 24 -2.45 20.61 3.44
CA PHE A 24 -2.81 21.84 4.15
C PHE A 24 -3.60 21.55 5.43
N ALA A 25 -3.61 20.29 5.90
CA ALA A 25 -4.29 19.90 7.13
C ALA A 25 -3.70 20.66 8.33
N LYS A 26 -4.56 21.36 9.07
CA LYS A 26 -4.17 22.17 10.24
C LYS A 26 -4.16 21.37 11.55
N ILE A 27 -4.86 20.23 11.57
CA ILE A 27 -5.00 19.33 12.71
C ILE A 27 -4.56 17.94 12.24
N SER A 28 -3.86 17.20 13.10
CA SER A 28 -3.47 15.81 12.83
C SER A 28 -4.54 14.84 13.28
N ASP A 29 -4.85 13.86 12.44
CA ASP A 29 -5.70 12.73 12.84
C ASP A 29 -4.97 11.86 13.87
N THR A 30 -5.68 11.46 14.93
CA THR A 30 -5.15 10.57 15.98
C THR A 30 -5.22 9.10 15.59
N LEU A 31 -6.16 8.75 14.70
CA LEU A 31 -6.37 7.38 14.23
C LEU A 31 -5.89 7.25 12.78
N THR A 32 -5.11 6.21 12.51
CA THR A 32 -4.62 5.90 11.17
C THR A 32 -5.71 5.28 10.32
N VAL A 33 -5.60 5.45 8.99
CA VAL A 33 -6.50 4.79 8.04
C VAL A 33 -6.37 3.26 8.21
N PRO A 34 -7.49 2.55 8.46
CA PRO A 34 -7.46 1.10 8.61
C PRO A 34 -7.23 0.41 7.25
N ASP A 35 -6.90 -0.88 7.29
CA ASP A 35 -6.87 -1.69 6.07
C ASP A 35 -8.27 -1.76 5.45
N LEU A 36 -8.39 -1.19 4.25
CA LEU A 36 -9.66 -1.02 3.54
C LEU A 36 -10.29 -2.34 3.10
N LEU A 37 -9.50 -3.41 3.04
CA LEU A 37 -9.97 -4.74 2.65
C LEU A 37 -10.05 -5.70 3.83
N ALA A 38 -9.75 -5.25 5.06
CA ALA A 38 -9.72 -6.09 6.25
C ALA A 38 -10.99 -6.92 6.41
N LEU A 39 -12.17 -6.30 6.29
CA LEU A 39 -13.43 -7.03 6.46
C LEU A 39 -13.58 -8.17 5.44
N GLN A 40 -13.15 -7.94 4.19
CA GLN A 40 -13.28 -8.92 3.12
C GLN A 40 -12.28 -10.06 3.32
N THR A 41 -11.02 -9.73 3.62
CA THR A 41 -9.96 -10.72 3.83
C THR A 41 -10.22 -11.54 5.08
N GLU A 42 -10.63 -10.91 6.17
CA GLU A 42 -10.91 -11.58 7.45
C GLU A 42 -12.15 -12.47 7.39
N SER A 43 -13.21 -12.05 6.69
CA SER A 43 -14.39 -12.90 6.49
C SER A 43 -14.04 -14.18 5.73
N PHE A 44 -13.18 -14.07 4.71
CA PHE A 44 -12.74 -15.22 3.94
C PHE A 44 -11.77 -16.09 4.74
N ASP A 45 -10.80 -15.50 5.44
CA ASP A 45 -9.85 -16.24 6.29
C ASP A 45 -10.56 -17.03 7.40
N TRP A 46 -11.62 -16.46 7.98
CA TRP A 46 -12.49 -17.15 8.92
C TRP A 46 -13.17 -18.36 8.27
N LEU A 47 -13.81 -18.16 7.12
CA LEU A 47 -14.53 -19.23 6.41
C LEU A 47 -13.59 -20.35 5.95
N ALA A 48 -12.39 -20.00 5.46
CA ALA A 48 -11.39 -20.94 4.98
C ALA A 48 -10.66 -21.66 6.12
N GLY A 49 -10.81 -21.20 7.38
CA GLY A 49 -10.13 -21.77 8.53
C GLY A 49 -8.60 -21.60 8.49
N ASN A 50 -8.14 -20.48 7.92
CA ASN A 50 -6.73 -20.19 7.70
C ASN A 50 -5.97 -20.08 9.04
N ASP A 51 -4.72 -20.54 9.09
CA ASP A 51 -3.93 -20.58 10.33
C ASP A 51 -3.61 -19.17 10.85
N GLY A 52 -3.50 -18.18 9.97
CA GLY A 52 -3.35 -16.77 10.34
C GLY A 52 -4.54 -16.21 11.12
N TRP A 53 -5.76 -16.70 10.87
CA TRP A 53 -6.95 -16.32 11.66
C TRP A 53 -6.95 -17.01 13.02
N LYS A 54 -6.56 -18.29 13.10
CA LYS A 54 -6.43 -19.02 14.37
C LYS A 54 -5.39 -18.40 15.30
N SER A 55 -4.25 -17.96 14.77
CA SER A 55 -3.20 -17.30 15.55
C SER A 55 -3.63 -15.98 16.19
N ARG A 56 -4.69 -15.34 15.70
CA ARG A 56 -5.25 -14.09 16.29
C ARG A 56 -6.23 -14.35 17.43
N LEU A 57 -6.76 -15.57 17.56
CA LEU A 57 -7.69 -15.95 18.63
C LEU A 57 -7.00 -16.44 19.91
N ALA A 58 -5.70 -16.79 19.83
CA ALA A 58 -4.88 -17.20 20.97
C ALA A 58 -4.26 -15.98 21.67
#